data_AF-A0A6G2PTC2-F1
#
_entry.id   AF-A0A6G2PTC2-F1
#
_cell.length_a   1.000
_cell.length_b   1.000
_cell.length_c   1.000
_cell.angle_alpha   90.00
_cell.angle_beta   90.00
_cell.angle_gamma   90.00
#
_symmetry.space_group_name_H-M   'P 1'
#
loop_
_entity.id
_entity.type
_entity.pdbx_description
1 polymer ?
#
loop_
_entity_poly.entity_id
_entity_poly.type
_entity_poly.pdbx_seq_one_letter_code
_entity_poly.pdbx_strand_id
1 'polypeptide(L)'
;LRTEVAAHAAAFREGTTPTATPSGSPSASPTPVPVPATSKDALASLAAAERALADRRAKALLDVPGESARLLAATAAAGAAHAYLLTTGAAK
;
A
#
# COMPACT_ATOMS: atom_id res chain seq x y z
N LEU A 1 -15.95 -11.58 19.01
CA LEU A 1 -15.25 -11.72 17.71
C LEU A 1 -16.17 -11.43 16.52
N ARG A 2 -17.22 -12.21 16.22
CA ARG A 2 -18.12 -11.92 15.08
C ARG A 2 -18.91 -10.61 15.24
N THR A 3 -19.33 -10.28 16.46
CA THR A 3 -19.98 -9.00 16.82
C THR A 3 -19.04 -7.82 16.65
N GLU A 4 -17.81 -7.90 17.16
CA GLU A 4 -16.78 -6.87 16.97
C GLU A 4 -16.44 -6.63 15.50
N VAL A 5 -16.35 -7.70 14.70
CA VAL A 5 -16.13 -7.61 13.25
C VAL A 5 -17.32 -6.95 12.54
N ALA A 6 -18.55 -7.26 12.95
CA ALA A 6 -19.75 -6.63 12.40
C ALA A 6 -19.82 -5.14 12.75
N ALA A 7 -19.47 -4.76 13.99
CA ALA A 7 -19.38 -3.37 14.42
C ALA A 7 -18.30 -2.59 13.65
N HIS A 8 -17.14 -3.20 13.42
CA HIS A 8 -16.07 -2.60 12.62
C HIS A 8 -16.47 -2.43 11.15
N ALA A 9 -17.14 -3.42 10.56
CA ALA A 9 -17.65 -3.35 9.19
C ALA A 9 -18.79 -2.33 9.03
N ALA A 10 -19.58 -2.08 10.08
CA ALA A 10 -20.61 -1.04 10.10
C ALA A 10 -19.99 0.37 10.21
N ALA A 11 -18.96 0.53 11.05
CA ALA A 11 -18.25 1.81 11.21
C ALA A 11 -17.65 2.33 9.89
N PHE A 12 -17.13 1.43 9.04
CA PHE A 12 -16.66 1.80 7.70
C PHE A 12 -17.76 2.21 6.72
N ARG A 13 -19.01 1.82 6.96
CA ARG A 13 -20.17 2.20 6.13
C ARG A 13 -20.80 3.50 6.60
N GLU A 14 -20.76 3.80 7.90
CA GLU A 14 -21.31 5.05 8.48
C GLU A 14 -20.56 6.31 7.98
N GLY A 15 -19.29 6.16 7.59
CA GLY A 15 -18.47 7.24 7.02
C GLY A 15 -18.84 7.68 5.59
N THR A 16 -19.91 7.15 4.98
CA THR A 16 -20.34 7.54 3.63
C THR A 16 -21.29 8.74 3.59
N THR A 17 -21.49 9.46 4.70
CA THR A 17 -22.10 10.79 4.63
C THR A 17 -21.05 11.77 4.10
N PRO A 18 -21.19 12.32 2.88
CA PRO A 18 -20.24 13.27 2.36
C PRO A 18 -20.34 14.57 3.18
N THR A 19 -19.50 14.71 4.19
CA THR A 19 -19.15 16.04 4.71
C THR A 19 -18.42 16.74 3.58
N ALA A 20 -18.93 17.91 3.16
CA ALA A 20 -18.27 18.73 2.16
C ALA A 20 -16.83 19.01 2.60
N THR A 21 -15.88 18.32 1.98
CA THR A 21 -14.46 18.61 2.14
C THR A 21 -14.20 20.00 1.58
N PRO A 22 -13.32 20.82 2.20
CA PRO A 22 -12.84 22.03 1.53
C PRO A 22 -12.27 21.57 0.19
N SER A 23 -12.76 22.18 -0.89
CA SER A 23 -12.37 21.86 -2.27
C SER A 23 -10.84 21.86 -2.34
N GLY A 24 -10.26 20.67 -2.38
CA GLY A 24 -8.83 20.49 -2.52
C GLY A 24 -8.40 21.16 -3.81
N SER A 25 -7.33 21.96 -3.72
CA SER A 25 -6.60 22.52 -4.85
C SER A 25 -6.54 21.53 -6.01
N PRO A 26 -6.68 21.96 -7.29
CA PRO A 26 -6.67 21.05 -8.43
C PRO A 26 -5.47 20.11 -8.32
N SER A 27 -5.74 18.84 -8.04
CA SER A 27 -4.71 17.80 -8.03
C SER A 27 -4.14 17.79 -9.43
N ALA A 28 -2.85 18.10 -9.56
CA ALA A 28 -2.17 18.05 -10.85
C ALA A 28 -2.47 16.68 -11.47
N SER A 29 -3.09 16.69 -12.64
CA SER A 29 -3.41 15.46 -13.36
C SER A 29 -2.10 14.66 -13.45
N PRO A 30 -2.06 13.41 -12.96
CA PRO A 30 -0.82 12.66 -12.93
C PRO A 30 -0.30 12.58 -14.35
N THR A 31 0.95 13.00 -14.55
CA THR A 31 1.63 12.84 -15.83
C THR A 31 1.58 11.36 -16.21
N PRO A 32 1.25 11.02 -17.48
CA PRO A 32 1.19 9.63 -17.91
C PRO A 32 2.51 8.94 -17.59
N VAL A 33 2.46 7.94 -16.72
CA VAL A 33 3.63 7.10 -16.46
C VAL A 33 3.80 6.16 -17.66
N PRO A 34 5.02 6.06 -18.24
CA PRO A 34 5.26 5.14 -19.33
C PRO A 34 4.89 3.71 -18.93
N VAL A 35 4.02 3.07 -19.71
CA VAL A 35 3.65 1.67 -19.49
C VAL A 35 4.75 0.79 -20.09
N PRO A 36 5.32 -0.16 -19.33
CA PRO A 36 6.33 -1.07 -19.85
C PRO A 36 5.81 -1.86 -21.05
N ALA A 37 6.65 -2.02 -22.08
CA ALA A 37 6.27 -2.64 -23.35
C ALA A 37 6.04 -4.16 -23.23
N THR A 38 6.63 -4.80 -22.22
CA THR A 38 6.51 -6.24 -21.99
C THR A 38 5.95 -6.53 -20.60
N SER A 39 5.22 -7.63 -20.48
CA SER A 39 4.73 -8.13 -19.19
C SER A 39 5.88 -8.38 -18.21
N LYS A 40 7.02 -8.86 -18.70
CA LYS A 40 8.23 -9.09 -17.89
C LYS A 40 8.77 -7.79 -17.29
N ASP A 41 8.88 -6.74 -18.11
CA ASP A 41 9.35 -5.43 -17.65
C ASP A 41 8.35 -4.79 -16.68
N ALA A 42 7.04 -5.00 -16.90
CA ALA A 42 5.99 -4.55 -15.98
C ALA A 42 6.10 -5.23 -14.61
N LEU A 43 6.28 -6.55 -14.58
CA LEU A 43 6.45 -7.29 -13.32
C LEU A 43 7.75 -6.93 -12.61
N ALA A 44 8.85 -6.73 -13.34
CA ALA A 44 10.12 -6.30 -12.77
C ALA A 44 10.02 -4.89 -12.16
N SER A 45 9.39 -3.95 -12.86
CA SER A 45 9.14 -2.60 -12.36
C SER A 45 8.25 -2.63 -11.12
N LEU A 46 7.21 -3.47 -11.10
CA LEU A 46 6.32 -3.63 -9.95
C LEU A 46 7.07 -4.20 -8.74
N ALA A 47 7.88 -5.24 -8.94
CA ALA A 47 8.68 -5.84 -7.88
C ALA A 47 9.66 -4.82 -7.26
N ALA A 48 10.31 -4.00 -8.09
CA ALA A 48 11.20 -2.93 -7.64
C ALA A 48 10.44 -1.85 -6.85
N ALA A 49 9.26 -1.44 -7.32
CA ALA A 49 8.43 -0.46 -6.63
C ALA A 49 7.95 -0.96 -5.25
N GLU A 50 7.52 -2.21 -5.17
CA GLU A 50 7.10 -2.85 -3.90
C GLU A 50 8.26 -2.95 -2.91
N ARG A 51 9.46 -3.35 -3.39
CA ARG A 51 10.67 -3.38 -2.54
C ARG A 51 11.02 -1.99 -2.02
N ALA A 52 11.06 -0.98 -2.89
CA ALA A 52 11.35 0.39 -2.48
C ALA A 52 10.32 0.94 -1.47
N LEU A 53 9.04 0.57 -1.61
CA LEU A 53 8.00 0.96 -0.66
C LEU A 53 8.17 0.24 0.68
N ALA A 54 8.47 -1.06 0.68
CA ALA A 54 8.75 -1.83 1.88
C ALA A 54 9.97 -1.26 2.64
N ASP A 55 11.05 -0.89 1.93
CA ASP A 55 12.25 -0.30 2.52
C ASP A 55 11.97 1.07 3.15
N ARG A 56 11.18 1.92 2.48
CA ARG A 56 10.74 3.21 3.07
C ARG A 56 9.95 2.99 4.36
N ARG A 57 9.03 2.01 4.38
CA ARG A 57 8.27 1.68 5.59
C ARG A 57 9.16 1.11 6.69
N ALA A 58 10.12 0.26 6.33
CA ALA A 58 11.10 -0.27 7.27
C ALA A 58 11.97 0.84 7.89
N LYS A 59 12.34 1.86 7.11
CA LYS A 59 13.04 3.04 7.63
C LYS A 59 12.16 3.85 8.59
N ALA A 60 10.90 4.06 8.23
CA ALA A 60 9.95 4.79 9.06
C ALA A 60 9.64 4.09 10.41
N LEU A 61 9.87 2.77 10.53
CA LEU A 61 9.70 2.04 11.78
C LEU A 61 10.54 2.60 12.94
N LEU A 62 11.67 3.23 12.63
CA LEU A 62 12.56 3.80 13.64
C LEU A 62 11.93 4.99 14.36
N ASP A 63 10.93 5.63 13.75
CA ASP A 63 10.33 6.87 14.22
C ASP A 63 8.93 6.67 14.84
N VAL A 64 8.38 5.45 14.83
CA VAL A 64 7.03 5.15 15.34
C VAL A 64 7.09 4.26 16.58
N PRO A 65 6.38 4.60 17.67
CA PRO A 65 6.34 3.77 18.87
C PRO A 65 5.19 2.74 18.87
N GLY A 66 5.34 1.74 19.74
CA GLY A 66 4.24 0.88 20.20
C GLY A 66 3.55 0.07 19.11
N GLU A 67 2.21 0.06 19.14
CA GLU A 67 1.39 -0.78 18.26
C GLU A 67 1.45 -0.34 16.79
N SER A 68 1.58 0.97 16.54
CA SER A 68 1.72 1.52 15.19
C SER A 68 2.97 0.98 14.49
N ALA A 69 4.07 0.77 15.24
CA ALA A 69 5.26 0.13 14.72
C ALA A 69 5.02 -1.34 14.36
N ARG A 70 4.26 -2.09 15.16
CA ARG A 70 3.93 -3.50 14.86
C ARG A 70 3.08 -3.61 13.58
N LEU A 71 2.09 -2.73 13.43
CA LEU A 71 1.26 -2.65 12.22
C LEU A 71 2.08 -2.25 10.99
N LEU A 72 2.93 -1.22 11.12
CA LEU A 72 3.80 -0.80 10.03
C LEU A 72 4.81 -1.89 9.65
N ALA A 73 5.29 -2.66 10.63
CA ALA A 73 6.21 -3.78 10.38
C ALA A 73 5.51 -4.91 9.62
N ALA A 74 4.27 -5.26 10.00
CA ALA A 74 3.47 -6.26 9.29
C ALA A 74 3.20 -5.84 7.83
N THR A 75 2.87 -4.56 7.61
CA THR A 75 2.64 -4.04 6.23
C THR A 75 3.92 -3.95 5.41
N ALA A 76 5.06 -3.59 6.02
CA ALA A 76 6.37 -3.62 5.35
C ALA A 76 6.77 -5.06 4.98
N ALA A 77 6.58 -6.02 5.88
CA ALA A 77 6.86 -7.43 5.65
C ALA A 77 6.00 -8.03 4.53
N ALA A 78 4.70 -7.69 4.49
CA ALA A 78 3.81 -8.10 3.40
C ALA A 78 4.28 -7.56 2.03
N GLY A 79 4.67 -6.29 1.96
CA GLY A 79 5.24 -5.70 0.74
C GLY A 79 6.55 -6.36 0.30
N ALA A 80 7.43 -6.69 1.25
CA ALA A 80 8.66 -7.43 0.97
C ALA A 80 8.38 -8.86 0.44
N ALA A 81 7.37 -9.54 0.99
CA ALA A 81 6.93 -10.84 0.51
C ALA A 81 6.36 -10.76 -0.91
N HIS A 82 5.54 -9.74 -1.22
CA HIS A 82 5.06 -9.50 -2.58
C HIS A 82 6.20 -9.25 -3.56
N ALA A 83 7.16 -8.40 -3.22
CA ALA A 83 8.33 -8.16 -4.07
C ALA A 83 9.12 -9.46 -4.35
N TYR A 84 9.27 -10.33 -3.34
CA TYR A 84 9.91 -11.63 -3.50
C TYR A 84 9.12 -12.57 -4.43
N LEU A 85 7.80 -12.67 -4.25
CA LEU A 85 6.94 -13.51 -5.09
C LEU A 85 6.89 -13.02 -6.53
N LEU A 86 6.86 -11.70 -6.76
CA LEU A 86 6.92 -11.14 -8.11
C LEU A 86 8.25 -11.45 -8.79
N THR A 87 9.36 -11.39 -8.04
CA THR A 87 10.70 -11.70 -8.58
C THR A 87 10.87 -13.18 -8.90
N THR A 88 10.40 -14.07 -8.02
CA THR A 88 10.53 -15.52 -8.22
C THR A 88 9.49 -16.08 -9.21
N GLY A 89 8.28 -15.52 -9.24
CA GLY A 89 7.23 -15.86 -10.19
C GLY A 89 7.50 -15.37 -11.61
N ALA A 90 8.15 -14.20 -11.78
CA ALA A 90 8.56 -13.70 -13.10
C ALA A 90 9.81 -14.40 -13.67
N ALA A 91 10.52 -15.17 -12.85
CA ALA A 91 11.70 -15.95 -13.26
C ALA A 91 11.36 -17.35 -13.79
N LYS A 92 10.09 -17.76 -13.70
CA LYS A 92 9.58 -19.06 -14.16
C LYS A 92 8.87 -18.92 -15.50
#